data_AF-A0A7W0W3E3-F1
#
_entry.id   AF-A0A7W0W3E3-F1
#
_cell.length_a   1.000
_cell.length_b   1.000
_cell.length_c   1.000
_cell.angle_alpha   90.00
_cell.angle_beta   90.00
_cell.angle_gamma   90.00
#
_symmetry.space_group_name_H-M   'P 1'
#
loop_
_entity.id
_entity.type
_entity.pdbx_description
1 polymer ?
#
loop_
_entity_poly.entity_id
_entity_poly.type
_entity_poly.pdbx_seq_one_letter_code
_entity_poly.pdbx_strand_id
1 'polypeptide(L)'
;LSTVPPTVVMMVGLQGSGKTTTAAKLALKLKGEGRPTRLVAADVYRPAAIDQLETLGKQLDVPVYADRTTTDVVKIARAGVDAALRARDRVVIIDTAGRLQIDEAMMDELSRLKDALRPTEILLVADGMTGQDAVKIAQGFDKALDVTGVILTKMDGDARGGAALSIYGVTKKPIKYIGVGEKPEALEEFHPDRMAGRILQMGDIVTLVEKAQATFDEAEAKRLEKKVRKEGMDLNDFLNSMRQIQKMGPLEGVLKMLPGVNTKALKQMKADPKRMKHVEAIVLSMTQEERKNPGLINGSRRARIAKGSGRPISDVNRLLEQFREMQKMMKKMAGGGRMGMPSRPGMFGR
;
A
#
# COMPACT_ATOMS: atom_id res chain seq x y z
N LEU A 1 -16.63 -5.77 -13.26
CA LEU A 1 -17.53 -4.68 -12.81
C LEU A 1 -18.62 -4.48 -13.84
N SER A 2 -19.80 -4.01 -13.41
CA SER A 2 -21.02 -3.89 -14.24
C SER A 2 -20.84 -2.89 -15.39
N THR A 3 -21.49 -3.18 -16.53
CA THR A 3 -21.59 -2.27 -17.68
C THR A 3 -22.52 -1.08 -17.42
N VAL A 4 -23.46 -1.21 -16.47
CA VAL A 4 -24.38 -0.15 -16.03
C VAL A 4 -24.09 0.20 -14.56
N PRO A 5 -23.66 1.44 -14.26
CA PRO A 5 -23.45 1.90 -12.89
C PRO A 5 -24.74 2.07 -12.07
N PRO A 6 -24.67 1.96 -10.72
CA PRO A 6 -23.48 1.61 -9.96
C PRO A 6 -23.23 0.10 -9.95
N THR A 7 -21.95 -0.28 -9.87
CA THR A 7 -21.62 -1.67 -9.48
C THR A 7 -21.89 -1.83 -7.99
N VAL A 8 -22.76 -2.78 -7.62
CA VAL A 8 -23.08 -3.09 -6.22
C VAL A 8 -22.17 -4.21 -5.72
N VAL A 9 -21.44 -3.92 -4.64
CA VAL A 9 -20.52 -4.82 -3.95
C VAL A 9 -21.04 -5.10 -2.54
N MET A 10 -21.31 -6.36 -2.23
CA MET A 10 -21.74 -6.78 -0.90
C MET A 10 -20.58 -7.41 -0.13
N MET A 11 -20.25 -6.85 1.04
CA MET A 11 -19.15 -7.32 1.89
C MET A 11 -19.69 -8.29 2.94
N VAL A 12 -19.25 -9.55 2.92
CA VAL A 12 -19.70 -10.59 3.86
C VAL A 12 -18.53 -11.26 4.58
N GLY A 13 -18.80 -11.99 5.66
CA GLY A 13 -17.79 -12.69 6.43
C GLY A 13 -17.97 -12.57 7.94
N LEU A 14 -17.09 -13.26 8.68
CA LEU A 14 -17.19 -13.39 10.13
C LEU A 14 -17.09 -12.06 10.87
N GLN A 15 -17.60 -12.04 12.10
CA GLN A 15 -17.27 -10.99 13.04
C GLN A 15 -15.75 -10.92 13.25
N GLY A 16 -15.20 -9.70 13.27
CA GLY A 16 -13.76 -9.49 13.46
C GLY A 16 -12.87 -9.79 12.25
N SER A 17 -13.40 -10.23 11.10
CA SER A 17 -12.60 -10.48 9.89
C SER A 17 -12.09 -9.20 9.19
N GLY A 18 -12.55 -8.04 9.63
CA GLY A 18 -12.13 -6.73 9.10
C GLY A 18 -12.99 -6.18 7.97
N LYS A 19 -14.27 -6.59 7.85
CA LYS A 19 -15.22 -6.11 6.81
C LYS A 19 -15.30 -4.58 6.70
N THR A 20 -15.68 -3.89 7.77
CA THR A 20 -15.83 -2.42 7.81
C THR A 20 -14.55 -1.71 7.37
N THR A 21 -13.39 -2.13 7.90
CA THR A 21 -12.10 -1.56 7.51
C THR A 21 -11.76 -1.86 6.05
N THR A 22 -12.02 -3.09 5.59
CA THR A 22 -11.76 -3.51 4.20
C THR A 22 -12.67 -2.77 3.22
N ALA A 23 -13.93 -2.54 3.57
CA ALA A 23 -14.86 -1.74 2.78
C ALA A 23 -14.34 -0.30 2.59
N ALA A 24 -13.86 0.33 3.66
CA ALA A 24 -13.26 1.66 3.61
C ALA A 24 -11.99 1.70 2.75
N LYS A 25 -11.09 0.73 2.90
CA LYS A 25 -9.87 0.61 2.07
C LYS A 25 -10.18 0.40 0.59
N LEU A 26 -11.15 -0.48 0.30
CA LEU A 26 -11.58 -0.74 -1.07
C LEU A 26 -12.21 0.52 -1.69
N ALA A 27 -13.02 1.26 -0.94
CA ALA A 27 -13.58 2.52 -1.39
C ALA A 27 -12.49 3.56 -1.70
N LEU A 28 -11.46 3.67 -0.84
CA LEU A 28 -10.32 4.56 -1.09
C LEU A 28 -9.56 4.18 -2.37
N LYS A 29 -9.26 2.89 -2.56
CA LYS A 29 -8.56 2.41 -3.76
C LYS A 29 -9.37 2.70 -5.02
N LEU A 30 -10.66 2.37 -5.04
CA LEU A 30 -11.55 2.63 -6.18
C LEU A 30 -11.72 4.13 -6.45
N LYS A 31 -11.82 4.96 -5.42
CA LYS A 31 -11.80 6.43 -5.54
C LYS A 31 -10.50 6.91 -6.20
N GLY A 32 -9.34 6.38 -5.78
CA GLY A 32 -8.03 6.67 -6.38
C GLY A 32 -7.92 6.26 -7.85
N GLU A 33 -8.66 5.23 -8.27
CA GLU A 33 -8.80 4.79 -9.67
C GLU A 33 -9.81 5.64 -10.48
N GLY A 34 -10.28 6.77 -9.93
CA GLY A 34 -11.25 7.64 -10.60
C GLY A 34 -12.67 7.06 -10.64
N ARG A 35 -13.01 6.16 -9.70
CA ARG A 35 -14.35 5.57 -9.57
C ARG A 35 -15.04 6.13 -8.32
N PRO A 36 -15.90 7.15 -8.45
CA PRO A 36 -16.73 7.64 -7.34
C PRO A 36 -17.44 6.47 -6.65
N THR A 37 -17.24 6.37 -5.35
CA THR A 37 -17.67 5.21 -4.56
C THR A 37 -18.42 5.66 -3.33
N ARG A 38 -19.51 4.98 -3.00
CA ARG A 38 -20.30 5.19 -1.78
C ARG A 38 -20.28 3.96 -0.90
N LEU A 39 -20.15 4.18 0.41
CA LEU A 39 -20.32 3.15 1.43
C LEU A 39 -21.76 3.15 1.95
N VAL A 40 -22.26 1.98 2.31
CA VAL A 40 -23.59 1.80 2.92
C VAL A 40 -23.43 1.04 4.23
N ALA A 41 -23.87 1.65 5.33
CA ALA A 41 -23.80 1.06 6.67
C ALA A 41 -24.98 0.09 6.88
N ALA A 42 -24.75 -1.20 6.64
CA ALA A 42 -25.75 -2.26 6.78
C ALA A 42 -25.48 -3.19 7.99
N ASP A 43 -24.50 -2.86 8.84
CA ASP A 43 -24.29 -3.47 10.17
C ASP A 43 -25.11 -2.70 11.22
N VAL A 44 -26.38 -3.08 11.35
CA VAL A 44 -27.33 -2.49 12.31
C VAL A 44 -27.26 -3.12 13.71
N TYR A 45 -26.54 -4.23 13.86
CA TYR A 45 -26.50 -5.01 15.10
C TYR A 45 -25.32 -4.67 15.99
N ARG A 46 -24.16 -4.34 15.40
CA ARG A 46 -22.97 -4.03 16.17
C ARG A 46 -23.03 -2.58 16.71
N PRO A 47 -22.85 -2.37 18.02
CA PRO A 47 -22.78 -1.02 18.59
C PRO A 47 -21.73 -0.16 17.89
N ALA A 48 -22.08 1.08 17.59
CA ALA A 48 -21.22 2.07 16.93
C ALA A 48 -20.65 1.63 15.55
N ALA A 49 -21.19 0.58 14.91
CA ALA A 49 -20.70 0.18 13.59
C ALA A 49 -20.98 1.23 12.50
N ILE A 50 -22.17 1.85 12.56
CA ILE A 50 -22.53 2.99 11.72
C ILE A 50 -21.55 4.15 11.94
N ASP A 51 -21.31 4.53 13.20
CA ASP A 51 -20.42 5.65 13.55
C ASP A 51 -18.97 5.38 13.12
N GLN A 52 -18.51 4.13 13.25
CA GLN A 52 -17.20 3.70 12.77
C GLN A 52 -17.08 3.88 11.26
N LEU A 53 -18.08 3.41 10.50
CA LEU A 53 -18.05 3.54 9.03
C LEU A 53 -18.14 5.00 8.59
N GLU A 54 -18.98 5.81 9.23
CA GLU A 54 -19.07 7.27 8.99
C GLU A 54 -17.75 7.97 9.29
N THR A 55 -17.07 7.60 10.38
CA THR A 55 -15.77 8.17 10.75
C THR A 55 -14.71 7.83 9.70
N LEU A 56 -14.63 6.56 9.28
CA LEU A 56 -13.73 6.12 8.21
C LEU A 56 -14.06 6.83 6.89
N GLY A 57 -15.34 6.93 6.53
CA GLY A 57 -15.78 7.64 5.34
C GLY A 57 -15.35 9.11 5.34
N LYS A 58 -15.55 9.83 6.46
CA LYS A 58 -15.10 11.22 6.62
C LYS A 58 -13.58 11.36 6.50
N GLN A 59 -12.81 10.46 7.12
CA GLN A 59 -11.35 10.48 7.05
C GLN A 59 -10.82 10.28 5.63
N LEU A 60 -11.51 9.47 4.82
CA LEU A 60 -11.10 9.11 3.46
C LEU A 60 -11.82 9.94 2.38
N ASP A 61 -12.67 10.88 2.81
CA ASP A 61 -13.53 11.68 1.93
C ASP A 61 -14.38 10.77 1.01
N VAL A 62 -14.93 9.69 1.56
CA VAL A 62 -15.83 8.75 0.90
C VAL A 62 -17.23 8.93 1.49
N PRO A 63 -18.25 9.20 0.67
CA PRO A 63 -19.62 9.36 1.18
C PRO A 63 -20.16 8.05 1.76
N VAL A 64 -20.83 8.16 2.90
CA VAL A 64 -21.48 7.03 3.58
C VAL A 64 -22.99 7.29 3.62
N TYR A 65 -23.77 6.27 3.26
CA TYR A 65 -25.21 6.24 3.51
C TYR A 65 -25.47 5.41 4.77
N ALA A 66 -26.25 5.96 5.68
CA ALA A 66 -26.70 5.30 6.90
C ALA A 66 -28.13 5.74 7.21
N ASP A 67 -28.91 4.83 7.80
CA ASP A 67 -30.23 5.13 8.35
C ASP A 67 -30.30 4.52 9.75
N ARG A 68 -30.40 5.39 10.76
CA ARG A 68 -30.46 4.99 12.18
C ARG A 68 -31.89 4.75 12.67
N THR A 69 -32.90 4.99 11.82
CA THR A 69 -34.32 4.93 12.19
C THR A 69 -34.93 3.53 11.99
N THR A 70 -34.21 2.63 11.34
CA THR A 70 -34.67 1.30 11.00
C THR A 70 -33.56 0.27 11.19
N THR A 71 -33.95 -0.96 11.49
CA THR A 71 -33.07 -2.14 11.52
C THR A 71 -33.28 -3.04 10.30
N ASP A 72 -34.12 -2.63 9.34
CA ASP A 72 -34.33 -3.37 8.10
C ASP A 72 -33.15 -3.17 7.14
N VAL A 73 -32.25 -4.15 7.14
CA VAL A 73 -31.01 -4.16 6.33
C VAL A 73 -31.32 -4.04 4.82
N VAL A 74 -32.40 -4.66 4.33
CA VAL A 74 -32.77 -4.63 2.92
C VAL A 74 -33.23 -3.23 2.52
N LYS A 75 -34.04 -2.59 3.38
CA LYS A 75 -34.51 -1.22 3.17
C LYS A 75 -33.33 -0.23 3.15
N ILE A 76 -32.43 -0.34 4.11
CA ILE A 76 -31.22 0.50 4.20
C ILE A 76 -30.38 0.36 2.93
N ALA A 77 -30.12 -0.88 2.52
CA ALA A 77 -29.25 -1.13 1.37
C ALA A 77 -29.87 -0.65 0.05
N ARG A 78 -31.18 -0.83 -0.16
CA ARG A 78 -31.90 -0.29 -1.33
C ARG A 78 -31.81 1.23 -1.36
N ALA A 79 -32.10 1.89 -0.24
CA ALA A 79 -32.04 3.35 -0.16
C ALA A 79 -30.61 3.89 -0.36
N GLY A 80 -29.59 3.15 0.09
CA GLY A 80 -28.18 3.44 -0.17
C GLY A 80 -27.79 3.32 -1.64
N VAL A 81 -28.28 2.29 -2.35
CA VAL A 81 -28.11 2.15 -3.80
C VAL A 81 -28.83 3.27 -4.56
N ASP A 82 -30.04 3.65 -4.14
CA ASP A 82 -30.77 4.77 -4.73
C ASP A 82 -30.06 6.11 -4.50
N ALA A 83 -29.47 6.31 -3.32
CA ALA A 83 -28.67 7.49 -3.02
C ALA A 83 -27.42 7.57 -3.92
N ALA A 84 -26.77 6.43 -4.17
CA ALA A 84 -25.64 6.33 -5.10
C ALA A 84 -26.03 6.63 -6.54
N LEU A 85 -27.18 6.12 -7.00
CA LEU A 85 -27.72 6.42 -8.33
C LEU A 85 -27.96 7.93 -8.51
N ARG A 86 -28.60 8.58 -7.53
CA ARG A 86 -28.83 10.04 -7.56
C ARG A 86 -27.52 10.84 -7.56
N ALA A 87 -26.53 10.39 -6.81
CA ALA A 87 -25.22 11.02 -6.73
C ALA A 87 -24.28 10.66 -7.90
N ARG A 88 -24.71 9.79 -8.82
CA ARG A 88 -23.91 9.27 -9.94
C ARG A 88 -22.63 8.56 -9.51
N ASP A 89 -22.68 7.89 -8.36
CA ASP A 89 -21.59 7.03 -7.90
C ASP A 89 -21.43 5.84 -8.86
N ARG A 90 -20.17 5.43 -9.10
CA ARG A 90 -19.86 4.29 -9.97
C ARG A 90 -19.90 2.96 -9.24
N VAL A 91 -19.64 2.98 -7.94
CA VAL A 91 -19.60 1.78 -7.08
C VAL A 91 -20.33 2.05 -5.77
N VAL A 92 -21.10 1.07 -5.31
CA VAL A 92 -21.67 1.02 -3.97
C VAL A 92 -21.09 -0.18 -3.24
N ILE A 93 -20.54 0.05 -2.04
CA ILE A 93 -20.04 -1.00 -1.17
C ILE A 93 -20.93 -1.08 0.07
N ILE A 94 -21.54 -2.24 0.28
CA ILE A 94 -22.45 -2.51 1.38
C ILE A 94 -21.68 -3.26 2.46
N ASP A 95 -21.47 -2.61 3.61
CA ASP A 95 -20.83 -3.22 4.78
C ASP A 95 -21.88 -3.89 5.66
N THR A 96 -21.98 -5.22 5.59
CA THR A 96 -22.96 -5.98 6.37
C THR A 96 -22.39 -6.36 7.74
N ALA A 97 -23.28 -6.67 8.68
CA ALA A 97 -22.90 -7.28 9.96
C ALA A 97 -22.03 -8.54 9.80
N GLY A 98 -21.15 -8.77 10.77
CA GLY A 98 -20.41 -10.03 10.86
C GLY A 98 -21.28 -11.16 11.36
N ARG A 99 -21.19 -12.33 10.73
CA ARG A 99 -22.09 -13.45 11.03
C ARG A 99 -21.28 -14.71 11.30
N LEU A 100 -21.66 -15.43 12.34
CA LEU A 100 -21.17 -16.79 12.59
C LEU A 100 -21.94 -17.74 11.67
N GLN A 101 -21.26 -18.74 11.11
CA GLN A 101 -21.88 -19.69 10.17
C GLN A 101 -23.01 -20.53 10.75
N ILE A 102 -23.16 -20.51 12.07
CA ILE A 102 -24.11 -21.36 12.80
C ILE A 102 -25.48 -20.68 12.94
N ASP A 103 -25.59 -19.39 12.60
CA ASP A 103 -26.85 -18.67 12.71
C ASP A 103 -27.62 -18.66 11.38
N GLU A 104 -28.56 -19.59 11.23
CA GLU A 104 -29.41 -19.76 10.04
C GLU A 104 -30.24 -18.51 9.75
N ALA A 105 -30.84 -17.88 10.77
CA ALA A 105 -31.66 -16.68 10.61
C ALA A 105 -30.84 -15.51 10.04
N MET A 106 -29.59 -15.41 10.48
CA MET A 106 -28.65 -14.44 9.93
C MET A 106 -28.24 -14.79 8.49
N MET A 107 -28.00 -16.05 8.13
CA MET A 107 -27.70 -16.38 6.72
C MET A 107 -28.89 -16.10 5.79
N ASP A 108 -30.12 -16.34 6.26
CA ASP A 108 -31.35 -16.03 5.52
C ASP A 108 -31.53 -14.54 5.25
N GLU A 109 -31.14 -13.66 6.17
CA GLU A 109 -31.16 -12.23 5.92
C GLU A 109 -30.15 -11.81 4.83
N LEU A 110 -28.95 -12.41 4.78
CA LEU A 110 -28.02 -12.15 3.68
C LEU A 110 -28.55 -12.66 2.35
N SER A 111 -29.24 -13.81 2.35
CA SER A 111 -29.90 -14.33 1.15
C SER A 111 -30.99 -13.39 0.66
N ARG A 112 -31.86 -12.90 1.57
CA ARG A 112 -32.86 -11.87 1.25
C ARG A 112 -32.24 -10.59 0.70
N LEU A 113 -31.10 -10.16 1.28
CA LEU A 113 -30.36 -8.99 0.82
C LEU A 113 -29.77 -9.20 -0.58
N LYS A 114 -29.18 -10.37 -0.83
CA LYS A 114 -28.67 -10.77 -2.15
C LYS A 114 -29.80 -10.76 -3.18
N ASP A 115 -30.95 -11.35 -2.88
CA ASP A 115 -32.08 -11.43 -3.81
C ASP A 115 -32.67 -10.05 -4.11
N ALA A 116 -32.74 -9.19 -3.09
CA ALA A 116 -33.27 -7.85 -3.22
C ALA A 116 -32.38 -6.91 -4.05
N LEU A 117 -31.06 -7.07 -3.99
CA LEU A 117 -30.11 -6.13 -4.60
C LEU A 117 -29.44 -6.68 -5.86
N ARG A 118 -29.41 -8.00 -6.03
CA ARG A 118 -28.67 -8.71 -7.09
C ARG A 118 -27.25 -8.14 -7.26
N PRO A 119 -26.43 -8.17 -6.19
CA PRO A 119 -25.11 -7.54 -6.20
C PRO A 119 -24.26 -8.14 -7.32
N THR A 120 -23.50 -7.27 -8.01
CA THR A 120 -22.56 -7.72 -9.05
C THR A 120 -21.40 -8.49 -8.45
N GLU A 121 -21.02 -8.13 -7.23
CA GLU A 121 -19.92 -8.74 -6.49
C GLU A 121 -20.36 -9.03 -5.05
N ILE A 122 -20.10 -10.24 -4.58
CA ILE A 122 -20.24 -10.64 -3.18
C ILE A 122 -18.84 -11.05 -2.72
N LEU A 123 -18.22 -10.20 -1.91
CA LEU A 123 -16.84 -10.37 -1.49
C LEU A 123 -16.80 -10.90 -0.06
N LEU A 124 -16.28 -12.13 0.09
CA LEU A 124 -16.03 -12.73 1.39
C LEU A 124 -14.72 -12.16 1.96
N VAL A 125 -14.82 -11.49 3.10
CA VAL A 125 -13.68 -11.01 3.87
C VAL A 125 -13.31 -12.05 4.91
N ALA A 126 -12.14 -12.68 4.74
CA ALA A 126 -11.61 -13.72 5.61
C ALA A 126 -10.27 -13.30 6.21
N ASP A 127 -10.01 -13.74 7.45
CA ASP A 127 -8.75 -13.48 8.12
C ASP A 127 -7.69 -14.48 7.64
N GLY A 128 -6.54 -13.98 7.17
CA GLY A 128 -5.44 -14.81 6.67
C GLY A 128 -4.76 -15.65 7.75
N MET A 129 -4.95 -15.34 9.03
CA MET A 129 -4.43 -16.10 10.17
C MET A 129 -5.33 -17.29 10.53
N THR A 130 -6.63 -17.21 10.23
CA THR A 130 -7.55 -18.33 10.50
C THR A 130 -7.26 -19.47 9.54
N GLY A 131 -6.72 -20.58 10.06
CA GLY A 131 -6.33 -21.76 9.29
C GLY A 131 -7.51 -22.59 8.80
N GLN A 132 -7.69 -23.80 9.35
CA GLN A 132 -8.72 -24.74 8.90
C GLN A 132 -10.16 -24.24 9.11
N ASP A 133 -10.40 -23.39 10.11
CA ASP A 133 -11.74 -22.83 10.36
C ASP A 133 -12.20 -21.90 9.24
N ALA A 134 -11.27 -21.15 8.62
CA ALA A 134 -11.60 -20.29 7.48
C ALA A 134 -12.10 -21.07 6.25
N VAL A 135 -11.83 -22.37 6.17
CA VAL A 135 -12.32 -23.24 5.10
C VAL A 135 -13.80 -23.52 5.26
N LYS A 136 -14.22 -24.00 6.45
CA LYS A 136 -15.63 -24.21 6.79
C LYS A 136 -16.38 -22.89 6.62
N ILE A 137 -15.79 -21.85 7.22
CA ILE A 137 -15.78 -20.44 6.83
C ILE A 137 -16.36 -20.11 5.44
N ALA A 138 -15.47 -20.27 4.47
CA ALA A 138 -15.74 -19.91 3.11
C ALA A 138 -16.81 -20.82 2.47
N GLN A 139 -16.86 -22.12 2.82
CA GLN A 139 -17.88 -23.05 2.30
C GLN A 139 -19.30 -22.62 2.65
N GLY A 140 -19.55 -22.26 3.91
CA GLY A 140 -20.90 -21.87 4.35
C GLY A 140 -21.40 -20.61 3.65
N PHE A 141 -20.54 -19.60 3.53
CA PHE A 141 -20.89 -18.36 2.81
C PHE A 141 -21.06 -18.61 1.31
N ASP A 142 -20.18 -19.40 0.70
CA ASP A 142 -20.25 -19.71 -0.73
C ASP A 142 -21.50 -20.53 -1.07
N LYS A 143 -21.83 -21.54 -0.26
CA LYS A 143 -23.04 -22.36 -0.45
C LYS A 143 -24.32 -21.53 -0.37
N ALA A 144 -24.39 -20.58 0.56
CA ALA A 144 -25.59 -19.77 0.76
C ALA A 144 -25.69 -18.59 -0.23
N LEU A 145 -24.56 -17.92 -0.51
CA LEU A 145 -24.56 -16.64 -1.21
C LEU A 145 -23.91 -16.70 -2.58
N ASP A 146 -23.26 -17.79 -2.96
CA ASP A 146 -22.47 -17.92 -4.19
C ASP A 146 -21.49 -16.75 -4.32
N VAL A 147 -20.46 -16.74 -3.47
CA VAL A 147 -19.58 -15.57 -3.36
C VAL A 147 -18.77 -15.43 -4.66
N THR A 148 -18.52 -14.20 -5.09
CA THR A 148 -17.85 -13.94 -6.38
C THR A 148 -16.34 -13.78 -6.22
N GLY A 149 -15.87 -13.53 -5.00
CA GLY A 149 -14.45 -13.41 -4.70
C GLY A 149 -14.18 -13.30 -3.21
N VAL A 150 -12.89 -13.33 -2.88
CA VAL A 150 -12.39 -13.31 -1.50
C VAL A 150 -11.42 -12.15 -1.32
N ILE A 151 -11.46 -11.52 -0.15
CA ILE A 151 -10.42 -10.60 0.34
C ILE A 151 -9.83 -11.19 1.61
N LEU A 152 -8.51 -11.34 1.64
CA LEU A 152 -7.80 -11.82 2.83
C LEU A 152 -7.26 -10.65 3.64
N THR A 153 -7.55 -10.59 4.92
CA THR A 153 -7.03 -9.55 5.83
C THR A 153 -5.88 -10.09 6.69
N LYS A 154 -5.17 -9.20 7.38
CA LYS A 154 -4.08 -9.52 8.31
C LYS A 154 -2.95 -10.34 7.66
N MET A 155 -2.65 -10.02 6.40
CA MET A 155 -1.58 -10.66 5.61
C MET A 155 -0.21 -10.00 5.80
N ASP A 156 -0.08 -9.15 6.83
CA ASP A 156 1.15 -8.48 7.27
C ASP A 156 1.94 -9.26 8.33
N GLY A 157 1.31 -10.24 9.00
CA GLY A 157 1.98 -11.12 9.95
C GLY A 157 2.63 -12.36 9.30
N ASP A 158 3.09 -13.30 10.14
CA ASP A 158 3.65 -14.60 9.73
C ASP A 158 2.64 -15.56 9.07
N ALA A 159 1.50 -15.04 8.62
CA ALA A 159 0.47 -15.80 7.93
C ALA A 159 1.04 -16.37 6.63
N ARG A 160 1.47 -17.64 6.67
CA ARG A 160 2.14 -18.37 5.58
C ARG A 160 1.23 -18.71 4.39
N GLY A 161 0.27 -17.85 4.05
CA GLY A 161 -0.60 -18.00 2.88
C GLY A 161 -1.48 -19.26 2.83
N GLY A 162 -1.42 -20.16 3.83
CA GLY A 162 -2.16 -21.42 3.84
C GLY A 162 -3.67 -21.23 3.83
N ALA A 163 -4.18 -20.19 4.49
CA ALA A 163 -5.60 -19.82 4.42
C ALA A 163 -6.04 -19.48 2.99
N ALA A 164 -5.19 -18.80 2.21
CA ALA A 164 -5.46 -18.46 0.82
C ALA A 164 -5.65 -19.73 -0.03
N LEU A 165 -4.72 -20.67 0.10
CA LEU A 165 -4.76 -21.93 -0.64
C LEU A 165 -5.97 -22.78 -0.24
N SER A 166 -6.27 -22.87 1.06
CA SER A 166 -7.37 -23.69 1.56
C SER A 166 -8.74 -23.12 1.17
N ILE A 167 -8.92 -21.79 1.28
CA ILE A 167 -10.15 -21.13 0.84
C ILE A 167 -10.34 -21.32 -0.66
N TYR A 168 -9.32 -21.01 -1.47
CA TYR A 168 -9.39 -21.17 -2.92
C TYR A 168 -9.63 -22.62 -3.33
N GLY A 169 -8.96 -23.58 -2.67
CA GLY A 169 -9.09 -25.00 -2.94
C GLY A 169 -10.53 -25.50 -2.86
N VAL A 170 -11.33 -24.86 -2.02
CA VAL A 170 -12.67 -25.28 -1.66
C VAL A 170 -13.76 -24.45 -2.33
N THR A 171 -13.66 -23.12 -2.31
CA THR A 171 -14.67 -22.26 -2.96
C THR A 171 -14.43 -22.13 -4.46
N LYS A 172 -13.19 -22.35 -4.93
CA LYS A 172 -12.74 -22.07 -6.30
C LYS A 172 -12.98 -20.62 -6.75
N LYS A 173 -13.24 -19.71 -5.81
CA LYS A 173 -13.48 -18.29 -6.09
C LYS A 173 -12.17 -17.50 -6.04
N PRO A 174 -11.96 -16.53 -6.93
CA PRO A 174 -10.72 -15.77 -6.98
C PRO A 174 -10.52 -14.94 -5.71
N ILE A 175 -9.30 -14.97 -5.17
CA ILE A 175 -8.88 -13.98 -4.17
C ILE A 175 -8.53 -12.71 -4.95
N LYS A 176 -9.21 -11.60 -4.66
CA LYS A 176 -9.07 -10.34 -5.41
C LYS A 176 -8.09 -9.38 -4.76
N TYR A 177 -8.12 -9.30 -3.43
CA TYR A 177 -7.32 -8.35 -2.67
C TYR A 177 -6.74 -8.98 -1.40
N ILE A 178 -5.66 -8.39 -0.90
CA ILE A 178 -5.04 -8.70 0.39
C ILE A 178 -4.85 -7.43 1.22
N GLY A 179 -5.24 -7.48 2.48
CA GLY A 179 -4.98 -6.44 3.47
C GLY A 179 -3.63 -6.69 4.15
N VAL A 180 -2.67 -5.80 3.93
CA VAL A 180 -1.26 -5.93 4.39
C VAL A 180 -0.91 -4.93 5.50
N GLY A 181 -1.86 -4.61 6.37
CA GLY A 181 -1.65 -3.73 7.52
C GLY A 181 -2.93 -3.00 7.91
N GLU A 182 -2.85 -2.10 8.89
CA GLU A 182 -4.02 -1.39 9.43
C GLU A 182 -4.35 -0.10 8.69
N LYS A 183 -3.36 0.53 8.05
CA LYS A 183 -3.52 1.81 7.37
C LYS A 183 -4.56 1.76 6.24
N PRO A 184 -5.25 2.86 5.92
CA PRO A 184 -6.24 2.91 4.83
C PRO A 184 -5.70 2.51 3.46
N GLU A 185 -4.42 2.75 3.21
CA GLU A 185 -3.76 2.42 1.94
C GLU A 185 -3.27 0.96 1.88
N ALA A 186 -3.35 0.21 2.99
CA ALA A 186 -2.84 -1.15 3.11
C ALA A 186 -3.85 -2.19 2.57
N LEU A 187 -4.23 -2.03 1.29
CA LEU A 187 -4.99 -3.00 0.50
C LEU A 187 -4.32 -3.14 -0.88
N GLU A 188 -3.79 -4.33 -1.14
CA GLU A 188 -3.08 -4.65 -2.38
C GLU A 188 -3.90 -5.64 -3.22
N GLU A 189 -3.69 -5.65 -4.53
CA GLU A 189 -4.23 -6.70 -5.40
C GLU A 189 -3.56 -8.04 -5.09
N PHE A 190 -4.35 -9.12 -5.15
CA PHE A 190 -3.80 -10.44 -4.94
C PHE A 190 -3.09 -10.94 -6.19
N HIS A 191 -1.81 -11.24 -6.05
CA HIS A 191 -1.01 -11.90 -7.08
C HIS A 191 -0.61 -13.29 -6.61
N PRO A 192 -1.10 -14.38 -7.25
CA PRO A 192 -0.78 -15.75 -6.86
C PRO A 192 0.73 -16.01 -6.81
N ASP A 193 1.49 -15.50 -7.78
CA ASP A 193 2.95 -15.69 -7.85
C ASP A 193 3.68 -15.06 -6.65
N ARG A 194 3.22 -13.89 -6.20
CA ARG A 194 3.78 -13.24 -5.00
C ARG A 194 3.44 -14.01 -3.74
N MET A 195 2.21 -14.52 -3.66
CA MET A 195 1.81 -15.35 -2.54
C MET A 195 2.65 -16.62 -2.47
N ALA A 196 2.84 -17.31 -3.61
CA ALA A 196 3.73 -18.46 -3.71
C ALA A 196 5.17 -18.12 -3.31
N GLY A 197 5.72 -16.99 -3.78
CA GLY A 197 7.05 -16.50 -3.39
C GLY A 197 7.17 -16.23 -1.88
N ARG A 198 6.14 -15.64 -1.25
CA ARG A 198 6.09 -15.44 0.22
C ARG A 198 6.05 -16.77 0.98
N ILE A 199 5.25 -17.73 0.52
CA ILE A 199 5.15 -19.07 1.11
C ILE A 199 6.49 -19.80 1.01
N LEU A 200 7.13 -19.75 -0.17
CA LEU A 200 8.40 -20.40 -0.46
C LEU A 200 9.61 -19.63 0.09
N GLN A 201 9.39 -18.51 0.79
CA GLN A 201 10.44 -17.60 1.30
C GLN A 201 11.41 -17.09 0.22
N MET A 202 11.01 -17.12 -1.06
CA MET A 202 11.86 -16.73 -2.19
C MET A 202 11.94 -15.21 -2.42
N GLY A 203 11.25 -14.42 -1.59
CA GLY A 203 11.28 -12.97 -1.68
C GLY A 203 10.50 -12.41 -2.87
N ASP A 204 9.87 -11.26 -2.66
CA ASP A 204 8.95 -10.64 -3.62
C ASP A 204 9.71 -9.69 -4.56
N ILE A 205 10.34 -10.26 -5.60
CA ILE A 205 11.07 -9.49 -6.62
C ILE A 205 10.11 -8.56 -7.40
N VAL A 206 8.84 -8.96 -7.56
CA VAL A 206 7.87 -8.23 -8.39
C VAL A 206 7.36 -6.97 -7.67
N THR A 207 7.03 -7.05 -6.39
CA THR A 207 6.64 -5.86 -5.60
C THR A 207 7.78 -4.84 -5.50
N LEU A 208 9.04 -5.28 -5.49
CA LEU A 208 10.20 -4.39 -5.53
C LEU A 208 10.25 -3.60 -6.85
N VAL A 209 9.97 -4.27 -7.97
CA VAL A 209 9.93 -3.63 -9.30
C VAL A 209 8.75 -2.67 -9.41
N GLU A 210 7.57 -3.02 -8.90
CA GLU A 210 6.40 -2.15 -8.97
C GLU A 210 6.46 -0.96 -8.01
N LYS A 211 6.93 -1.14 -6.77
CA LYS A 211 7.19 -0.01 -5.86
C LYS A 211 8.30 0.88 -6.41
N ALA A 212 9.31 0.32 -7.08
CA ALA A 212 10.25 1.12 -7.84
C ALA A 212 9.51 1.88 -8.95
N GLN A 213 8.72 1.24 -9.81
CA GLN A 213 8.00 1.92 -10.89
C GLN A 213 7.02 3.00 -10.41
N ALA A 214 6.27 2.78 -9.33
CA ALA A 214 5.31 3.73 -8.78
C ALA A 214 5.97 4.95 -8.11
N THR A 215 7.24 4.84 -7.69
CA THR A 215 8.00 5.94 -7.07
C THR A 215 8.96 6.62 -8.05
N PHE A 216 9.13 6.07 -9.25
CA PHE A 216 9.99 6.61 -10.29
C PHE A 216 9.14 7.40 -11.29
N ASP A 217 9.10 8.71 -11.11
CA ASP A 217 8.59 9.63 -12.12
C ASP A 217 9.57 9.61 -13.32
N GLU A 218 9.22 8.87 -14.38
CA GLU A 218 10.08 8.60 -15.52
C GLU A 218 10.55 9.90 -16.21
N ALA A 219 9.76 10.96 -16.10
CA ALA A 219 10.08 12.30 -16.57
C ALA A 219 11.14 12.99 -15.69
N GLU A 220 11.04 12.85 -14.36
CA GLU A 220 12.00 13.42 -13.41
C GLU A 220 13.35 12.69 -13.50
N ALA A 221 13.33 11.36 -13.68
CA ALA A 221 14.53 10.56 -13.89
C ALA A 221 15.29 10.97 -15.18
N LYS A 222 14.58 11.10 -16.31
CA LYS A 222 15.17 11.57 -17.58
C LYS A 222 15.70 13.01 -17.50
N ARG A 223 15.04 13.88 -16.72
CA ARG A 223 15.49 15.26 -16.49
C ARG A 223 16.76 15.30 -15.65
N LEU A 224 16.80 14.51 -14.58
CA LEU A 224 17.95 14.38 -13.69
C LEU A 224 19.15 13.81 -14.44
N GLU A 225 18.95 12.76 -15.25
CA GLU A 225 20.00 12.17 -16.09
C GLU A 225 20.61 13.19 -17.07
N LYS A 226 19.77 13.95 -17.79
CA LYS A 226 20.22 14.99 -18.73
C LYS A 226 20.99 16.11 -18.02
N LYS A 227 20.53 16.54 -16.84
CA LYS A 227 21.17 17.61 -16.05
C LYS A 227 22.52 17.14 -15.49
N VAL A 228 22.55 15.97 -14.85
CA VAL A 228 23.77 15.39 -14.26
C VAL A 228 24.85 15.16 -15.33
N ARG A 229 24.47 14.73 -16.54
CA ARG A 229 25.40 14.53 -17.65
C ARG A 229 25.99 15.83 -18.22
N LYS A 230 25.27 16.94 -18.17
CA LYS A 230 25.69 18.24 -18.74
C LYS A 230 26.33 19.20 -17.73
N GLU A 231 25.77 19.31 -16.54
CA GLU A 231 26.08 20.35 -15.55
C GLU A 231 26.68 19.77 -14.26
N GLY A 232 26.63 18.45 -14.08
CA GLY A 232 26.98 17.79 -12.83
C GLY A 232 25.83 17.84 -11.80
N MET A 233 26.04 17.17 -10.67
CA MET A 233 25.07 17.09 -9.59
C MET A 233 25.30 18.21 -8.58
N ASP A 234 24.24 18.94 -8.23
CA ASP A 234 24.26 20.01 -7.21
C ASP A 234 23.60 19.57 -5.88
N LEU A 235 23.63 20.42 -4.85
CA LEU A 235 23.05 20.09 -3.54
C LEU A 235 21.52 20.04 -3.52
N ASN A 236 20.83 20.68 -4.48
CA ASN A 236 19.39 20.52 -4.61
C ASN A 236 19.05 19.15 -5.18
N ASP A 237 19.83 18.69 -6.17
CA ASP A 237 19.68 17.35 -6.75
C ASP A 237 19.94 16.28 -5.68
N PHE A 238 20.97 16.46 -4.85
CA PHE A 238 21.24 15.60 -3.71
C PHE A 238 20.06 15.52 -2.73
N LEU A 239 19.49 16.67 -2.35
CA LEU A 239 18.35 16.73 -1.44
C LEU A 239 17.13 16.01 -2.03
N ASN A 240 16.87 16.19 -3.33
CA ASN A 240 15.77 15.52 -4.02
C ASN A 240 15.97 14.00 -4.07
N SER A 241 17.17 13.51 -4.39
CA SER A 241 17.47 12.08 -4.37
C SER A 241 17.28 11.48 -2.97
N MET A 242 17.69 12.18 -1.91
CA MET A 242 17.47 11.69 -0.56
C MET A 242 15.99 11.71 -0.13
N ARG A 243 15.21 12.72 -0.55
CA ARG A 243 13.75 12.74 -0.34
C ARG A 243 13.05 11.57 -1.03
N GLN A 244 13.49 11.21 -2.25
CA GLN A 244 12.98 10.04 -2.97
C GLN A 244 13.30 8.74 -2.22
N ILE A 245 14.53 8.56 -1.73
CA ILE A 245 14.91 7.40 -0.91
C ILE A 245 14.08 7.32 0.37
N GLN A 246 13.80 8.47 1.01
CA GLN A 246 12.96 8.51 2.21
C GLN A 246 11.49 8.11 1.91
N LYS A 247 10.95 8.51 0.75
CA LYS A 247 9.60 8.10 0.31
C LYS A 247 9.49 6.58 0.10
N MET A 248 10.59 5.92 -0.28
CA MET A 248 10.65 4.46 -0.42
C MET A 248 10.64 3.72 0.94
N GLY A 249 10.76 4.43 2.07
CA GLY A 249 10.73 3.87 3.41
C GLY A 249 12.07 3.25 3.84
N PRO A 250 12.11 2.59 5.02
CA PRO A 250 13.34 1.98 5.52
C PRO A 250 13.78 0.85 4.57
N LEU A 251 14.90 1.07 3.87
CA LEU A 251 15.58 0.08 3.04
C LEU A 251 15.98 -1.19 3.80
N GLU A 252 15.80 -1.24 5.12
CA GLU A 252 15.94 -2.45 5.96
C GLU A 252 15.09 -3.62 5.44
N GLY A 253 13.89 -3.36 4.89
CA GLY A 253 13.05 -4.41 4.30
C GLY A 253 13.63 -4.97 3.00
N VAL A 254 14.17 -4.09 2.14
CA VAL A 254 14.72 -4.44 0.82
C VAL A 254 16.10 -5.10 0.93
N LEU A 255 16.96 -4.59 1.83
CA LEU A 255 18.34 -5.06 2.00
C LEU A 255 18.43 -6.41 2.74
N LYS A 256 17.41 -6.78 3.53
CA LYS A 256 17.28 -8.12 4.13
C LYS A 256 16.99 -9.24 3.12
N MET A 257 16.58 -8.87 1.91
CA MET A 257 16.16 -9.81 0.87
C MET A 257 17.26 -10.07 -0.18
N LEU A 258 18.43 -9.42 -0.06
CA LEU A 258 19.57 -9.64 -0.95
C LEU A 258 20.51 -10.72 -0.38
N PRO A 259 20.73 -11.85 -1.09
CA PRO A 259 21.67 -12.87 -0.65
C PRO A 259 23.11 -12.31 -0.63
N GLY A 260 23.84 -12.53 0.46
CA GLY A 260 25.25 -12.15 0.60
C GLY A 260 25.53 -10.81 1.29
N VAL A 261 24.52 -10.05 1.74
CA VAL A 261 24.74 -8.79 2.47
C VAL A 261 24.83 -9.04 3.98
N ASN A 262 25.96 -8.64 4.58
CA ASN A 262 26.21 -8.84 6.01
C ASN A 262 25.33 -7.90 6.86
N THR A 263 24.33 -8.47 7.53
CA THR A 263 23.29 -7.78 8.33
C THR A 263 23.83 -6.95 9.49
N LYS A 264 25.09 -7.16 9.90
CA LYS A 264 25.76 -6.37 10.95
C LYS A 264 26.12 -4.94 10.51
N ALA A 265 26.48 -4.72 9.24
CA ALA A 265 26.78 -3.38 8.71
C ALA A 265 25.51 -2.51 8.60
N LEU A 266 24.35 -3.15 8.38
CA LEU A 266 23.06 -2.50 8.24
C LEU A 266 22.47 -1.99 9.56
N LYS A 267 22.73 -2.67 10.69
CA LYS A 267 22.28 -2.23 12.01
C LYS A 267 22.87 -0.88 12.45
N GLN A 268 24.01 -0.47 11.88
CA GLN A 268 24.59 0.86 12.10
C GLN A 268 23.97 1.95 11.21
N MET A 269 23.22 1.57 10.17
CA MET A 269 22.40 2.46 9.35
C MET A 269 20.96 2.55 9.87
N LYS A 270 20.76 2.65 11.19
CA LYS A 270 19.47 3.13 11.71
C LYS A 270 19.20 4.50 11.10
N ALA A 271 18.32 4.52 10.10
CA ALA A 271 17.84 5.73 9.46
C ALA A 271 16.93 6.43 10.48
N ASP A 272 17.53 7.23 11.35
CA ASP A 272 16.78 8.12 12.23
C ASP A 272 15.92 9.03 11.33
N PRO A 273 14.58 8.96 11.41
CA PRO A 273 13.69 9.76 10.58
C PRO A 273 13.90 11.28 10.77
N LYS A 274 14.50 11.71 11.89
CA LYS A 274 14.86 13.12 12.12
C LYS A 274 16.12 13.54 11.36
N ARG A 275 16.99 12.59 11.01
CA ARG A 275 18.27 12.86 10.34
C ARG A 275 18.08 13.48 8.95
N MET A 276 17.04 13.05 8.24
CA MET A 276 16.66 13.65 6.96
C MET A 276 16.21 15.10 7.10
N LYS A 277 15.39 15.40 8.10
CA LYS A 277 14.97 16.78 8.40
C LYS A 277 16.17 17.67 8.76
N HIS A 278 17.19 17.13 9.44
CA HIS A 278 18.41 17.86 9.75
C HIS A 278 19.24 18.18 8.49
N VAL A 279 19.37 17.22 7.58
CA VAL A 279 20.06 17.45 6.30
C VAL A 279 19.31 18.49 5.47
N GLU A 280 17.99 18.39 5.40
CA GLU A 280 17.13 19.36 4.72
C GLU A 280 17.30 20.77 5.30
N ALA A 281 17.29 20.92 6.63
CA ALA A 281 17.53 22.20 7.29
C ALA A 281 18.91 22.80 6.95
N ILE A 282 19.96 21.98 6.87
CA ILE A 282 21.31 22.41 6.49
C ILE A 282 21.33 22.91 5.04
N VAL A 283 20.78 22.15 4.09
CA VAL A 283 20.75 22.55 2.66
C VAL A 283 19.89 23.80 2.46
N LEU A 284 18.74 23.89 3.13
CA LEU A 284 17.86 25.05 3.04
C LEU A 284 18.47 26.34 3.64
N SER A 285 19.46 26.21 4.53
CA SER A 285 20.23 27.32 5.11
C SER A 285 21.35 27.85 4.20
N MET A 286 21.56 27.24 3.03
CA MET A 286 22.50 27.71 2.00
C MET A 286 21.82 28.63 1.00
N THR A 287 22.58 29.55 0.41
CA THR A 287 22.10 30.37 -0.72
C THR A 287 21.99 29.52 -1.99
N GLN A 288 21.24 29.99 -3.01
CA GLN A 288 21.12 29.26 -4.28
C GLN A 288 22.48 29.03 -4.95
N GLU A 289 23.38 30.02 -4.89
CA GLU A 289 24.74 29.91 -5.44
C GLU A 289 25.57 28.84 -4.73
N GLU A 290 25.48 28.76 -3.41
CA GLU A 290 26.19 27.76 -2.61
C GLU A 290 25.66 26.35 -2.87
N ARG A 291 24.36 26.20 -3.15
CA ARG A 291 23.77 24.91 -3.50
C ARG A 291 24.22 24.44 -4.88
N LYS A 292 24.27 25.35 -5.86
CA LYS A 292 24.77 25.09 -7.21
C LYS A 292 26.26 24.81 -7.23
N ASN A 293 27.03 25.55 -6.43
CA ASN A 293 28.47 25.41 -6.33
C ASN A 293 28.94 25.25 -4.87
N PRO A 294 28.94 24.00 -4.36
CA PRO A 294 29.36 23.71 -2.98
C PRO A 294 30.84 24.00 -2.71
N GLY A 295 31.65 24.20 -3.75
CA GLY A 295 33.06 24.63 -3.62
C GLY A 295 33.22 26.01 -2.98
N LEU A 296 32.18 26.86 -3.05
CA LEU A 296 32.18 28.20 -2.44
C LEU A 296 32.09 28.17 -0.90
N ILE A 297 31.75 27.04 -0.30
CA ILE A 297 31.45 26.93 1.14
C ILE A 297 32.75 26.88 1.97
N ASN A 298 33.23 28.06 2.33
CA ASN A 298 34.36 28.26 3.23
C ASN A 298 33.97 28.14 4.72
N GLY A 299 34.93 28.32 5.63
CA GLY A 299 34.69 28.19 7.09
C GLY A 299 33.63 29.16 7.63
N SER A 300 33.65 30.42 7.18
CA SER A 300 32.67 31.43 7.58
C SER A 300 31.24 31.06 7.12
N ARG A 301 31.11 30.60 5.87
CA ARG A 301 29.81 30.11 5.34
C ARG A 301 29.31 28.89 6.10
N ARG A 302 30.19 27.95 6.49
CA ARG A 302 29.82 26.80 7.32
C ARG A 302 29.26 27.21 8.69
N ALA A 303 29.88 28.19 9.34
CA ALA A 303 29.39 28.73 10.61
C ALA A 303 27.99 29.39 10.44
N ARG A 304 27.78 30.15 9.36
CA ARG A 304 26.48 30.74 9.03
C ARG A 304 25.40 29.67 8.79
N ILE A 305 25.71 28.64 8.00
CA ILE A 305 24.80 27.52 7.69
C ILE A 305 24.46 26.72 8.95
N ALA A 306 25.46 26.43 9.79
CA ALA A 306 25.28 25.75 11.08
C ALA A 306 24.32 26.54 11.99
N LYS A 307 24.52 27.86 12.12
CA LYS A 307 23.63 28.75 12.88
C LYS A 307 22.22 28.79 12.30
N GLY A 308 22.07 28.92 10.98
CA GLY A 308 20.77 28.98 10.31
C GLY A 308 19.96 27.68 10.39
N SER A 309 20.65 26.53 10.42
CA SER A 309 20.02 25.22 10.51
C SER A 309 19.83 24.71 11.94
N GLY A 310 20.38 25.39 12.95
CA GLY A 310 20.39 24.92 14.34
C GLY A 310 21.20 23.64 14.53
N ARG A 311 22.24 23.42 13.71
CA ARG A 311 23.06 22.21 13.71
C ARG A 311 24.52 22.52 13.98
N PRO A 312 25.29 21.59 14.57
CA PRO A 312 26.73 21.78 14.76
C PRO A 312 27.47 21.83 13.42
N ILE A 313 28.60 22.54 13.40
CA ILE A 313 29.46 22.66 12.19
C ILE A 313 29.93 21.28 11.70
N SER A 314 30.12 20.32 12.60
CA SER A 314 30.47 18.93 12.27
C SER A 314 29.44 18.25 11.36
N ASP A 315 28.14 18.52 11.54
CA ASP A 315 27.08 17.98 10.70
C ASP A 315 27.11 18.60 9.29
N VAL A 316 27.39 19.90 9.20
CA VAL A 316 27.55 20.59 7.92
C VAL A 316 28.75 20.02 7.15
N ASN A 317 29.88 19.77 7.83
CA ASN A 317 31.06 19.15 7.23
C ASN A 317 30.77 17.73 6.73
N ARG A 318 30.09 16.92 7.56
CA ARG A 318 29.72 15.55 7.21
C ARG A 318 28.82 15.50 5.97
N LEU A 319 27.85 16.42 5.87
CA LEU A 319 26.99 16.51 4.70
C LEU A 319 27.78 16.85 3.42
N LEU A 320 28.68 17.82 3.50
CA LEU A 320 29.51 18.20 2.35
C LEU A 320 30.46 17.07 1.92
N GLU A 321 30.95 16.28 2.86
CA GLU A 321 31.74 15.09 2.59
C GLU A 321 30.93 14.00 1.90
N GLN A 322 29.75 13.66 2.43
CA GLN A 322 28.81 12.71 1.81
C GLN A 322 28.43 13.13 0.39
N PHE A 323 28.18 14.42 0.18
CA PHE A 323 27.90 14.96 -1.14
C PHE A 323 29.08 14.77 -2.12
N ARG A 324 30.32 15.04 -1.67
CA ARG A 324 31.52 14.82 -2.48
C ARG A 324 31.75 13.36 -2.83
N GLU A 325 31.49 12.44 -1.89
CA GLU A 325 31.60 10.99 -2.14
C GLU A 325 30.61 10.55 -3.22
N MET A 326 29.37 11.01 -3.12
CA MET A 326 28.34 10.71 -4.11
C MET A 326 28.67 11.33 -5.48
N GLN A 327 29.18 12.57 -5.53
CA GLN A 327 29.68 13.17 -6.78
C GLN A 327 30.82 12.34 -7.40
N LYS A 328 31.77 11.84 -6.60
CA LYS A 328 32.84 10.94 -7.07
C LYS A 328 32.28 9.64 -7.64
N MET A 329 31.30 9.04 -6.97
CA MET A 329 30.66 7.80 -7.42
C MET A 329 29.90 8.00 -8.75
N MET A 330 29.12 9.07 -8.86
CA MET A 330 28.40 9.43 -10.08
C MET A 330 29.35 9.73 -11.25
N LYS A 331 30.46 10.43 -10.99
CA LYS A 331 31.48 10.70 -12.01
C LYS A 331 32.14 9.41 -12.53
N LYS A 332 32.35 8.41 -11.66
CA LYS A 332 32.84 7.09 -12.05
C LYS A 332 31.82 6.30 -12.88
N MET A 333 30.52 6.43 -12.60
CA MET A 333 29.47 5.81 -13.41
C MET A 333 29.26 6.51 -14.76
N ALA A 334 29.33 7.84 -14.81
CA ALA A 334 29.18 8.61 -16.04
C ALA A 334 30.42 8.55 -16.96
N GLY A 335 31.61 8.27 -16.41
CA GLY A 335 32.89 8.25 -17.10
C GLY A 335 33.21 6.99 -17.92
N GLY A 336 32.27 6.07 -18.10
CA GLY A 336 32.48 4.87 -18.92
C GLY A 336 33.28 3.78 -18.20
N GLY A 337 32.59 3.01 -17.37
CA GLY A 337 33.07 1.72 -16.88
C GLY A 337 32.00 0.69 -17.19
N ARG A 338 32.23 -0.14 -18.20
CA ARG A 338 31.58 -1.41 -18.45
C ARG A 338 31.68 -2.21 -17.14
N MET A 339 30.72 -2.08 -16.23
CA MET A 339 30.63 -2.93 -15.05
C MET A 339 30.43 -4.33 -15.60
N GLY A 340 31.44 -5.18 -15.41
CA GLY A 340 31.44 -6.55 -15.88
C GLY A 340 30.19 -7.25 -15.37
N MET A 341 29.24 -7.49 -16.29
CA MET A 341 28.54 -8.76 -16.28
C MET A 341 29.63 -9.83 -16.25
N PRO A 342 29.64 -10.76 -15.28
CA PRO A 342 30.46 -11.95 -15.39
C PRO A 342 30.06 -12.62 -16.70
N SER A 343 30.92 -12.55 -17.71
CA SER A 343 30.82 -13.41 -18.87
C SER A 343 30.81 -14.83 -18.32
N ARG A 344 29.65 -15.48 -18.37
CA ARG A 344 29.53 -16.93 -18.19
C ARG A 344 30.68 -17.57 -18.97
N PRO A 345 31.58 -18.33 -18.34
CA PRO A 345 32.51 -19.16 -19.07
C PRO A 345 31.69 -20.08 -19.96
N GLY A 346 31.91 -19.97 -21.28
CA GLY A 346 31.34 -20.88 -22.25
C GLY A 346 31.77 -22.30 -21.92
N MET A 347 30.80 -23.15 -21.58
CA MET A 347 30.97 -24.59 -21.61
C MET A 347 30.82 -25.02 -23.06
N PHE A 348 31.96 -25.22 -23.74
CA PHE A 348 32.07 -26.11 -24.89
C PHE A 348 33.32 -26.98 -24.71
N GLY A 349 33.12 -28.30 -24.82
CA GLY A 349 34.15 -29.35 -24.88
C GLY A 349 34.25 -30.15 -23.57
N ARG A 350 33.99 -31.46 -23.51
CA ARG A 350 33.87 -32.52 -24.53
C ARG A 350 32.77 -33.50 -24.14
#